data_AF-A0A178K3B1-F1
#
_entry.id   AF-A0A178K3B1-F1
#
_cell.length_a   1.000
_cell.length_b   1.000
_cell.length_c   1.000
_cell.angle_alpha   90.00
_cell.angle_beta   90.00
_cell.angle_gamma   90.00
#
_symmetry.space_group_name_H-M   'P 1'
#
loop_
_entity.id
_entity.type
_entity.pdbx_description
1 polymer ?
#
loop_
_entity_poly.entity_id
_entity_poly.type
_entity_poly.pdbx_seq_one_letter_code
_entity_poly.pdbx_strand_id
1 'polypeptide(L)'
;MKKTFTLSCLLASALIAAAPASYAANYPEGYYVEAQGLHGDALKDMLAVIAARGHKQLTYSQVWSALKDTNQDPANPENVILFYSGRSQAKDFNSSGSNNRDAWNREHLWPKSFGFKRKNQWGYTDIHHLQPTDAQINSIRSNKDFGYGGQPISKSPFNKTTSTTFEPRDAVKGDTARAIFYMAVRYQGNDANMPDLYLVNDTSSTSGQPKIGKLCTLLQWHNADPVDNWEQQRHEKAVKWQGNRNPFIDNPSWVNDIYDDKCPQL
;
A
#
# COMPACT_ATOMS: atom_id res chain seq x y z
N MET A 1 -39.42 6.13 -59.50
CA MET A 1 -38.22 5.65 -58.77
C MET A 1 -37.66 6.82 -57.94
N LYS A 2 -38.02 6.94 -56.66
CA LYS A 2 -37.46 7.94 -55.74
C LYS A 2 -36.52 7.21 -54.77
N LYS A 3 -35.23 7.55 -54.81
CA LYS A 3 -34.20 7.05 -53.90
C LYS A 3 -34.29 7.85 -52.60
N THR A 4 -34.52 7.18 -51.48
CA THR A 4 -34.38 7.74 -50.13
C THR A 4 -33.00 7.37 -49.59
N PHE A 5 -32.16 8.38 -49.33
CA PHE A 5 -30.91 8.26 -48.59
C PHE A 5 -31.19 8.52 -47.11
N THR A 6 -30.86 7.56 -46.25
CA THR A 6 -30.93 7.72 -44.79
C THR A 6 -29.55 8.15 -44.29
N LEU A 7 -29.49 9.33 -43.67
CA LEU A 7 -28.27 9.88 -43.07
C LEU A 7 -28.19 9.41 -41.61
N SER A 8 -27.27 8.49 -41.30
CA SER A 8 -26.98 8.09 -39.92
C SER A 8 -26.04 9.12 -39.28
N CYS A 9 -26.53 9.82 -38.26
CA CYS A 9 -25.75 10.73 -37.44
C CYS A 9 -25.09 9.93 -36.31
N LEU A 10 -23.76 9.72 -36.37
CA LEU A 10 -22.97 9.14 -35.28
C LEU A 10 -22.73 10.22 -34.22
N LEU A 11 -23.38 10.08 -33.06
CA LEU A 11 -23.08 10.86 -31.86
C LEU A 11 -21.76 10.34 -31.25
N ALA A 12 -20.70 11.13 -31.36
CA ALA A 12 -19.46 10.90 -30.63
C ALA A 12 -19.66 11.34 -29.17
N SER A 13 -19.78 10.38 -28.25
CA SER A 13 -19.77 10.67 -26.81
C SER A 13 -18.37 11.08 -26.38
N ALA A 14 -18.17 12.37 -26.08
CA ALA A 14 -16.96 12.85 -25.43
C ALA A 14 -16.95 12.37 -23.96
N LEU A 15 -15.97 11.53 -23.59
CA LEU A 15 -15.67 11.28 -22.19
C LEU A 15 -15.13 12.57 -21.57
N ILE A 16 -15.93 13.17 -20.68
CA ILE A 16 -15.45 14.24 -19.81
C ILE A 16 -14.57 13.57 -18.75
N ALA A 17 -13.26 13.76 -18.84
CA ALA A 17 -12.35 13.42 -17.75
C ALA A 17 -12.69 14.34 -16.56
N ALA A 18 -13.16 13.77 -15.46
CA ALA A 18 -13.35 14.52 -14.22
C ALA A 18 -11.99 15.05 -13.75
N ALA A 19 -11.91 16.35 -13.48
CA ALA A 19 -10.73 16.92 -12.84
C ALA A 19 -10.51 16.26 -11.47
N PRO A 20 -9.26 15.98 -11.06
CA PRO A 20 -9.00 15.45 -9.73
C PRO A 20 -9.53 16.43 -8.68
N ALA A 21 -10.33 15.93 -7.74
CA ALA A 21 -10.77 16.72 -6.60
C ALA A 21 -9.54 17.23 -5.86
N SER A 22 -9.47 18.55 -5.61
CA SER A 22 -8.45 19.12 -4.73
C SER A 22 -8.73 18.62 -3.30
N TYR A 23 -7.91 17.68 -2.81
CA TYR A 23 -8.05 17.12 -1.48
C TYR A 23 -7.59 18.13 -0.41
N ALA A 24 -8.43 18.37 0.60
CA ALA A 24 -8.06 19.18 1.75
C ALA A 24 -7.05 18.41 2.62
N ALA A 25 -6.00 19.09 3.10
CA ALA A 25 -5.06 18.50 4.04
C ALA A 25 -5.77 18.06 5.33
N ASN A 26 -5.74 16.77 5.65
CA ASN A 26 -6.33 16.19 6.87
C ASN A 26 -5.35 16.15 8.07
N TYR A 27 -4.29 16.94 8.01
CA TYR A 27 -3.25 17.02 9.05
C TYR A 27 -3.15 18.44 9.62
N PRO A 28 -2.63 18.59 10.87
CA PRO A 28 -2.46 19.90 11.48
C PRO A 28 -1.65 20.87 10.60
N GLU A 29 -1.99 22.14 10.65
CA GLU A 29 -1.20 23.19 9.97
C GLU A 29 0.27 23.11 10.41
N GLY A 30 1.17 23.22 9.44
CA GLY A 30 2.61 23.14 9.67
C GLY A 30 3.17 21.73 9.90
N TYR A 31 2.36 20.66 9.87
CA TYR A 31 2.83 19.28 10.12
C TYR A 31 4.03 18.88 9.23
N TYR A 32 4.05 19.37 7.98
CA TYR A 32 5.09 19.09 6.99
C TYR A 32 5.96 20.31 6.62
N VAL A 33 5.97 21.37 7.42
CA VAL A 33 6.68 22.62 7.04
C VAL A 33 8.16 22.40 6.74
N GLU A 34 8.83 21.50 7.47
CA GLU A 34 10.27 21.23 7.28
C GLU A 34 10.58 20.44 6.00
N ALA A 35 9.58 19.80 5.38
CA ALA A 35 9.75 19.06 4.12
C ALA A 35 9.57 19.95 2.89
N GLN A 36 9.06 21.17 3.05
CA GLN A 36 8.75 22.05 1.92
C GLN A 36 10.02 22.47 1.16
N GLY A 37 10.00 22.27 -0.17
CA GLY A 37 11.11 22.63 -1.06
C GLY A 37 12.32 21.68 -1.01
N LEU A 38 12.26 20.61 -0.22
CA LEU A 38 13.26 19.55 -0.26
C LEU A 38 12.95 18.57 -1.40
N HIS A 39 14.00 17.94 -1.94
CA HIS A 39 13.91 16.88 -2.95
C HIS A 39 14.97 15.80 -2.68
N GLY A 40 14.85 14.64 -3.35
CA GLY A 40 15.81 13.55 -3.28
C GLY A 40 16.09 13.06 -1.86
N ASP A 41 17.36 12.79 -1.55
CA ASP A 41 17.78 12.28 -0.25
C ASP A 41 17.44 13.23 0.91
N ALA A 42 17.52 14.56 0.71
CA ALA A 42 17.16 15.52 1.74
C ALA A 42 15.67 15.46 2.11
N LEU A 43 14.79 15.30 1.12
CA LEU A 43 13.36 15.09 1.36
C LEU A 43 13.13 13.74 2.06
N LYS A 44 13.77 12.68 1.57
CA LYS A 44 13.68 11.34 2.16
C LYS A 44 14.06 11.36 3.65
N ASP A 45 15.17 12.01 3.99
CA ASP A 45 15.66 12.13 5.36
C ASP A 45 14.71 12.90 6.26
N MET A 46 14.18 14.02 5.78
CA MET A 46 13.21 14.80 6.54
C MET A 46 11.89 14.04 6.74
N LEU A 47 11.39 13.37 5.70
CA LEU A 47 10.17 12.56 5.80
C LEU A 47 10.34 11.38 6.74
N ALA A 48 11.53 10.79 6.85
CA ALA A 48 11.81 9.74 7.84
C ALA A 48 11.62 10.26 9.27
N VAL A 49 12.15 11.46 9.56
CA VAL A 49 11.96 12.12 10.86
C VAL A 49 10.48 12.41 11.11
N ILE A 50 9.78 12.99 10.13
CA ILE A 50 8.36 13.34 10.25
C ILE A 50 7.49 12.09 10.45
N ALA A 51 7.74 11.02 9.71
CA ALA A 51 7.00 9.76 9.79
C ALA A 51 7.21 9.04 11.14
N ALA A 52 8.28 9.34 11.87
CA ALA A 52 8.53 8.82 13.21
C ALA A 52 7.80 9.59 14.33
N ARG A 53 7.37 10.83 14.06
CA ARG A 53 6.77 11.71 15.08
C ARG A 53 5.49 11.13 15.64
N GLY A 54 5.45 11.03 16.97
CA GLY A 54 4.28 10.53 17.69
C GLY A 54 3.96 9.07 17.42
N HIS A 55 4.84 8.30 16.76
CA HIS A 55 4.61 6.89 16.45
C HIS A 55 4.49 6.07 17.73
N LYS A 56 3.33 5.46 17.92
CA LYS A 56 3.02 4.52 19.00
C LYS A 56 3.07 3.10 18.45
N GLN A 57 3.92 2.25 19.03
CA GLN A 57 3.98 0.85 18.67
C GLN A 57 2.76 0.11 19.24
N LEU A 58 2.02 -0.57 18.37
CA LEU A 58 0.95 -1.47 18.83
C LEU A 58 1.53 -2.79 19.32
N THR A 59 0.89 -3.41 20.30
CA THR A 59 1.12 -4.83 20.58
C THR A 59 0.60 -5.67 19.43
N TYR A 60 1.18 -6.86 19.23
CA TYR A 60 0.72 -7.76 18.18
C TYR A 60 -0.74 -8.19 18.34
N SER A 61 -1.30 -8.16 19.56
CA SER A 61 -2.74 -8.40 19.78
C SER A 61 -3.59 -7.22 19.29
N GLN A 62 -3.19 -5.98 19.62
CA GLN A 62 -3.90 -4.76 19.20
C GLN A 62 -3.98 -4.60 17.68
N VAL A 63 -3.02 -5.13 16.92
CA VAL A 63 -3.07 -5.13 15.45
C VAL A 63 -4.37 -5.75 14.93
N TRP A 64 -4.91 -6.79 15.57
CA TRP A 64 -6.20 -7.36 15.14
C TRP A 64 -7.33 -6.33 15.26
N SER A 65 -7.42 -5.65 16.40
CA SER A 65 -8.43 -4.61 16.62
C SER A 65 -8.25 -3.44 15.65
N ALA A 66 -6.99 -3.03 15.43
CA ALA A 66 -6.67 -1.95 14.50
C ALA A 66 -7.09 -2.30 13.07
N LEU A 67 -6.74 -3.49 12.55
CA LEU A 67 -7.16 -3.90 11.20
C LEU A 67 -8.67 -4.11 11.05
N LYS A 68 -9.36 -4.54 12.11
CA LYS A 68 -10.84 -4.58 12.13
C LYS A 68 -11.44 -3.18 11.95
N ASP A 69 -10.82 -2.15 12.51
CA ASP A 69 -11.28 -0.77 12.38
C ASP A 69 -10.84 -0.12 11.06
N THR A 70 -9.54 -0.12 10.76
CA THR A 70 -8.95 0.55 9.59
C THR A 70 -9.54 0.03 8.28
N ASN A 71 -9.87 -1.26 8.21
CA ASN A 71 -10.38 -1.90 7.00
C ASN A 71 -11.86 -2.28 7.10
N GLN A 72 -12.61 -1.72 8.06
CA GLN A 72 -14.04 -1.98 8.18
C GLN A 72 -14.77 -1.72 6.86
N ASP A 73 -15.60 -2.68 6.44
CA ASP A 73 -16.44 -2.54 5.26
C ASP A 73 -17.51 -1.46 5.49
N PRO A 74 -17.59 -0.41 4.65
CA PRO A 74 -18.57 0.66 4.81
C PRO A 74 -20.01 0.19 4.58
N ALA A 75 -20.22 -0.88 3.81
CA ALA A 75 -21.54 -1.47 3.58
C ALA A 75 -21.94 -2.50 4.65
N ASN A 76 -20.97 -3.03 5.41
CA ASN A 76 -21.21 -3.98 6.49
C ASN A 76 -20.19 -3.80 7.64
N PRO A 77 -20.54 -3.07 8.71
CA PRO A 77 -19.65 -2.82 9.83
C PRO A 77 -19.13 -4.07 10.56
N GLU A 78 -19.77 -5.23 10.41
CA GLU A 78 -19.30 -6.50 11.00
C GLU A 78 -18.19 -7.16 10.18
N ASN A 79 -17.87 -6.61 9.01
CA ASN A 79 -16.88 -7.13 8.09
C ASN A 79 -15.68 -6.18 7.93
N VAL A 80 -14.60 -6.73 7.38
CA VAL A 80 -13.46 -6.01 6.81
C VAL A 80 -13.38 -6.27 5.31
N ILE A 81 -12.86 -5.31 4.56
CA ILE A 81 -12.47 -5.50 3.15
C ILE A 81 -11.05 -6.09 3.11
N LEU A 82 -10.93 -7.29 2.53
CA LEU A 82 -9.65 -7.97 2.35
C LEU A 82 -8.86 -7.34 1.20
N PHE A 83 -7.61 -7.00 1.45
CA PHE A 83 -6.81 -6.13 0.59
C PHE A 83 -6.67 -6.66 -0.85
N TYR A 84 -6.09 -7.85 -1.03
CA TYR A 84 -5.86 -8.42 -2.36
C TYR A 84 -7.15 -8.84 -3.08
N SER A 85 -8.10 -9.47 -2.38
CA SER A 85 -9.30 -10.00 -3.03
C SER A 85 -10.43 -8.99 -3.18
N GLY A 86 -10.42 -7.89 -2.42
CA GLY A 86 -11.57 -6.97 -2.31
C GLY A 86 -12.79 -7.58 -1.61
N ARG A 87 -12.67 -8.82 -1.10
CA ARG A 87 -13.79 -9.55 -0.49
C ARG A 87 -14.15 -8.93 0.86
N SER A 88 -15.43 -8.68 1.08
CA SER A 88 -15.98 -8.39 2.42
C SER A 88 -15.99 -9.66 3.27
N GLN A 89 -15.39 -9.62 4.46
CA GLN A 89 -15.16 -10.78 5.31
C GLN A 89 -15.49 -10.47 6.77
N ALA A 90 -16.25 -11.34 7.43
CA ALA A 90 -16.53 -11.23 8.87
C ALA A 90 -15.26 -10.97 9.70
N LYS A 91 -15.30 -9.95 10.56
CA LYS A 91 -14.19 -9.53 11.43
C LYS A 91 -13.64 -10.69 12.26
N ASP A 92 -14.51 -11.58 12.72
CA ASP A 92 -14.14 -12.69 13.59
C ASP A 92 -13.75 -13.98 12.84
N PHE A 93 -13.95 -14.04 11.52
CA PHE A 93 -13.45 -15.14 10.70
C PHE A 93 -11.99 -14.92 10.31
N ASN A 94 -11.11 -14.91 11.31
CA ASN A 94 -9.69 -14.64 11.16
C ASN A 94 -8.81 -15.76 11.72
N SER A 95 -7.51 -15.71 11.39
CA SER A 95 -6.57 -16.76 11.73
C SER A 95 -6.15 -16.83 13.20
N SER A 96 -6.73 -15.99 14.08
CA SER A 96 -6.55 -16.13 15.54
C SER A 96 -7.56 -17.10 16.16
N GLY A 97 -8.71 -17.30 15.51
CA GLY A 97 -9.76 -18.24 15.95
C GLY A 97 -10.01 -19.40 14.98
N SER A 98 -9.35 -19.42 13.81
CA SER A 98 -9.59 -20.41 12.76
C SER A 98 -8.32 -20.76 11.99
N ASN A 99 -8.16 -22.03 11.63
CA ASN A 99 -7.10 -22.48 10.70
C ASN A 99 -7.60 -22.60 9.25
N ASN A 100 -8.83 -22.17 8.97
CA ASN A 100 -9.38 -22.20 7.62
C ASN A 100 -8.59 -21.25 6.71
N ARG A 101 -8.22 -21.71 5.51
CA ARG A 101 -7.47 -20.91 4.53
C ARG A 101 -8.29 -19.78 3.89
N ASP A 102 -9.61 -19.78 4.08
CA ASP A 102 -10.50 -18.67 3.73
C ASP A 102 -10.63 -17.65 4.86
N ALA A 103 -10.18 -17.96 6.08
CA ALA A 103 -10.09 -16.97 7.13
C ALA A 103 -9.08 -15.89 6.74
N TRP A 104 -9.25 -14.68 7.26
CA TRP A 104 -8.29 -13.62 7.01
C TRP A 104 -7.15 -13.60 8.00
N ASN A 105 -5.97 -13.18 7.58
CA ASN A 105 -4.80 -12.99 8.42
C ASN A 105 -4.12 -11.64 8.12
N ARG A 106 -3.09 -11.33 8.91
CA ARG A 106 -2.28 -10.12 8.76
C ARG A 106 -1.24 -10.33 7.67
N GLU A 107 -1.34 -9.54 6.63
CA GLU A 107 -0.32 -9.40 5.60
C GLU A 107 0.65 -8.28 5.99
N HIS A 108 1.95 -8.58 5.86
CA HIS A 108 3.03 -7.61 5.96
C HIS A 108 3.44 -7.24 4.54
N LEU A 109 2.96 -6.10 4.01
CA LEU A 109 3.26 -5.70 2.64
C LEU A 109 4.76 -5.59 2.40
N TRP A 110 5.53 -5.08 3.35
CA TRP A 110 6.96 -5.37 3.41
C TRP A 110 7.16 -6.68 4.16
N PRO A 111 7.62 -7.78 3.53
CA PRO A 111 7.72 -9.06 4.22
C PRO A 111 8.62 -8.95 5.45
N LYS A 112 8.12 -9.28 6.63
CA LYS A 112 8.94 -9.32 7.87
C LYS A 112 10.19 -10.21 7.74
N SER A 113 10.19 -11.16 6.80
CA SER A 113 11.37 -11.96 6.48
C SER A 113 12.54 -11.15 5.92
N PHE A 114 12.28 -9.96 5.39
CA PHE A 114 13.26 -9.03 4.84
C PHE A 114 13.73 -8.05 5.93
N GLY A 115 14.36 -8.60 6.97
CA GLY A 115 15.13 -7.82 7.94
C GLY A 115 14.51 -7.62 9.34
N PHE A 116 13.19 -7.81 9.53
CA PHE A 116 12.54 -7.53 10.82
C PHE A 116 11.61 -8.64 11.35
N LYS A 117 12.14 -9.85 11.57
CA LYS A 117 11.33 -11.01 12.00
C LYS A 117 10.84 -10.96 13.46
N ARG A 118 11.33 -10.06 14.31
CA ARG A 118 11.06 -10.06 15.76
C ARG A 118 9.87 -9.16 16.09
N LYS A 119 8.99 -9.63 16.98
CA LYS A 119 7.73 -8.95 17.37
C LYS A 119 7.92 -7.57 18.01
N ASN A 120 9.09 -7.29 18.58
CA ASN A 120 9.41 -6.03 19.25
C ASN A 120 9.97 -4.95 18.30
N GLN A 121 10.17 -5.26 17.03
CA GLN A 121 10.64 -4.30 16.04
C GLN A 121 9.47 -3.41 15.60
N TRP A 122 9.68 -2.10 15.42
CA TRP A 122 8.60 -1.14 15.10
C TRP A 122 7.80 -1.56 13.86
N GLY A 123 8.49 -1.90 12.78
CA GLY A 123 7.86 -2.34 11.54
C GLY A 123 7.05 -3.63 11.67
N TYR A 124 7.21 -4.41 12.73
CA TYR A 124 6.43 -5.64 12.91
C TYR A 124 4.94 -5.37 13.15
N THR A 125 4.61 -4.25 13.80
CA THR A 125 3.24 -3.91 14.19
C THR A 125 2.74 -2.61 13.59
N ASP A 126 3.48 -2.02 12.63
CA ASP A 126 3.08 -0.80 11.94
C ASP A 126 1.93 -1.05 10.96
N ILE A 127 0.75 -0.52 11.25
CA ILE A 127 -0.45 -0.70 10.44
C ILE A 127 -0.50 0.19 9.20
N HIS A 128 0.46 1.07 8.95
CA HIS A 128 0.56 1.74 7.65
C HIS A 128 0.89 0.76 6.50
N HIS A 129 1.52 -0.39 6.81
CA HIS A 129 1.84 -1.43 5.83
C HIS A 129 1.20 -2.81 6.13
N LEU A 130 0.48 -2.96 7.24
CA LEU A 130 -0.25 -4.19 7.55
C LEU A 130 -1.66 -4.17 6.97
N GLN A 131 -2.07 -5.26 6.34
CA GLN A 131 -3.39 -5.36 5.72
C GLN A 131 -4.09 -6.69 6.09
N PRO A 132 -5.42 -6.73 6.24
CA PRO A 132 -6.17 -7.98 6.31
C PRO A 132 -6.23 -8.60 4.92
N THR A 133 -5.86 -9.88 4.80
CA THR A 133 -5.90 -10.61 3.53
C THR A 133 -6.45 -12.01 3.74
N ASP A 134 -7.02 -12.60 2.70
CA ASP A 134 -7.35 -14.01 2.70
C ASP A 134 -6.08 -14.85 2.92
N ALA A 135 -6.12 -15.77 3.89
CA ALA A 135 -4.91 -16.48 4.33
C ALA A 135 -4.29 -17.35 3.22
N GLN A 136 -5.08 -17.88 2.29
CA GLN A 136 -4.54 -18.60 1.13
C GLN A 136 -3.82 -17.66 0.17
N ILE A 137 -4.39 -16.49 -0.13
CA ILE A 137 -3.77 -15.51 -1.02
C ILE A 137 -2.48 -14.98 -0.39
N ASN A 138 -2.49 -14.68 0.90
CA ASN A 138 -1.29 -14.28 1.64
C ASN A 138 -0.20 -15.36 1.58
N SER A 139 -0.57 -16.63 1.77
CA SER A 139 0.36 -17.76 1.62
C SER A 139 0.94 -17.87 0.20
N ILE A 140 0.18 -17.55 -0.85
CA ILE A 140 0.66 -17.56 -2.24
C ILE A 140 1.60 -16.38 -2.52
N ARG A 141 1.27 -15.21 -1.96
CA ARG A 141 2.12 -14.01 -2.00
C ARG A 141 3.48 -14.29 -1.38
N SER A 142 3.51 -14.98 -0.23
CA SER A 142 4.74 -15.33 0.47
C SER A 142 5.59 -14.08 0.79
N ASN A 143 6.87 -14.08 0.44
CA ASN A 143 7.79 -12.95 0.52
C ASN A 143 8.24 -12.49 -0.87
N LYS A 144 7.43 -12.71 -1.91
CA LYS A 144 7.76 -12.31 -3.28
C LYS A 144 7.81 -10.79 -3.40
N ASP A 145 8.64 -10.30 -4.32
CA ASP A 145 8.60 -8.89 -4.73
C ASP A 145 7.26 -8.60 -5.40
N PHE A 146 6.84 -7.33 -5.40
CA PHE A 146 5.67 -6.93 -6.14
C PHE A 146 6.04 -6.60 -7.58
N GLY A 147 5.31 -7.14 -8.56
CA GLY A 147 5.56 -6.83 -9.97
C GLY A 147 4.54 -7.47 -10.91
N TYR A 148 4.47 -6.94 -12.14
CA TYR A 148 3.53 -7.41 -13.15
C TYR A 148 3.75 -8.88 -13.56
N GLY A 149 2.66 -9.51 -14.02
CA GLY A 149 2.67 -10.78 -14.73
C GLY A 149 2.46 -12.01 -13.86
N GLY A 150 2.63 -13.17 -14.50
CA GLY A 150 2.39 -14.48 -13.89
C GLY A 150 0.99 -15.02 -14.15
N GLN A 151 0.65 -16.08 -13.41
CA GLN A 151 -0.62 -16.79 -13.58
C GLN A 151 -1.68 -16.26 -12.61
N PRO A 152 -2.94 -16.07 -13.07
CA PRO A 152 -4.06 -15.75 -12.20
C PRO A 152 -4.19 -16.73 -11.03
N ILE A 153 -4.45 -16.21 -9.84
CA ILE A 153 -4.76 -17.02 -8.67
C ILE A 153 -6.21 -17.50 -8.80
N SER A 154 -6.44 -18.82 -8.80
CA SER A 154 -7.76 -19.43 -9.03
C SER A 154 -8.91 -18.79 -8.22
N LYS A 155 -8.72 -18.53 -6.92
CA LYS A 155 -9.74 -17.89 -6.06
C LYS A 155 -9.84 -16.36 -6.16
N SER A 156 -8.91 -15.72 -6.85
CA SER A 156 -8.85 -14.27 -7.00
C SER A 156 -8.09 -13.91 -8.29
N PRO A 157 -8.71 -14.11 -9.45
CA PRO A 157 -8.01 -14.14 -10.75
C PRO A 157 -7.44 -12.78 -11.19
N PHE A 158 -7.84 -11.68 -10.54
CA PHE A 158 -7.22 -10.37 -10.74
C PHE A 158 -5.86 -10.22 -10.06
N ASN A 159 -5.52 -11.11 -9.13
CA ASN A 159 -4.18 -11.22 -8.57
C ASN A 159 -3.41 -12.31 -9.34
N LYS A 160 -2.16 -12.03 -9.71
CA LYS A 160 -1.31 -12.96 -10.45
C LYS A 160 -0.03 -13.25 -9.67
N THR A 161 0.58 -14.39 -9.95
CA THR A 161 1.83 -14.77 -9.30
C THR A 161 2.78 -15.51 -10.22
N THR A 162 4.07 -15.26 -10.04
CA THR A 162 5.18 -16.06 -10.56
C THR A 162 5.88 -16.77 -9.39
N SER A 163 7.04 -17.38 -9.66
CA SER A 163 7.91 -17.90 -8.59
C SER A 163 8.55 -16.79 -7.75
N THR A 164 8.75 -15.58 -8.29
CA THR A 164 9.48 -14.48 -7.64
C THR A 164 8.66 -13.22 -7.42
N THR A 165 7.52 -13.06 -8.11
CA THR A 165 6.67 -11.86 -8.04
C THR A 165 5.21 -12.16 -7.73
N PHE A 166 4.55 -11.16 -7.15
CA PHE A 166 3.11 -11.09 -6.97
C PHE A 166 2.57 -9.79 -7.60
N GLU A 167 1.58 -9.91 -8.47
CA GLU A 167 0.83 -8.78 -9.03
C GLU A 167 -0.52 -8.70 -8.30
N PRO A 168 -0.78 -7.68 -7.47
CA PRO A 168 -2.10 -7.51 -6.89
C PRO A 168 -3.10 -7.02 -7.94
N ARG A 169 -4.40 -7.09 -7.63
CA ARG A 169 -5.45 -6.42 -8.43
C ARG A 169 -5.15 -4.93 -8.59
N ASP A 170 -5.62 -4.34 -9.69
CA ASP A 170 -5.27 -2.95 -10.05
C ASP A 170 -5.58 -1.94 -8.95
N ALA A 171 -6.76 -2.04 -8.34
CA ALA A 171 -7.25 -1.09 -7.33
C ALA A 171 -6.59 -1.20 -5.93
N VAL A 172 -5.38 -1.76 -5.82
CA VAL A 172 -4.50 -1.64 -4.63
C VAL A 172 -3.03 -1.54 -5.00
N LYS A 173 -2.71 -1.28 -6.28
CA LYS A 173 -1.32 -1.21 -6.75
C LYS A 173 -0.63 0.03 -6.19
N GLY A 174 -1.33 1.16 -6.19
CA GLY A 174 -0.89 2.42 -5.60
C GLY A 174 -0.73 2.32 -4.09
N ASP A 175 -1.72 1.75 -3.40
CA ASP A 175 -1.68 1.52 -1.95
C ASP A 175 -0.47 0.66 -1.56
N THR A 176 -0.23 -0.41 -2.33
CA THR A 176 0.93 -1.29 -2.14
C THR A 176 2.23 -0.52 -2.31
N ALA A 177 2.34 0.28 -3.38
CA ALA A 177 3.52 1.10 -3.63
C ALA A 177 3.78 2.10 -2.50
N ARG A 178 2.77 2.90 -2.11
CA ARG A 178 2.88 3.91 -1.05
C ARG A 178 3.19 3.30 0.31
N ALA A 179 2.66 2.12 0.63
CA ALA A 179 3.03 1.40 1.85
C ALA A 179 4.49 0.93 1.84
N ILE A 180 5.00 0.45 0.71
CA ILE A 180 6.40 0.03 0.55
C ILE A 180 7.36 1.23 0.62
N PHE A 181 7.05 2.32 -0.10
CA PHE A 181 7.83 3.56 -0.03
C PHE A 181 7.86 4.10 1.40
N TYR A 182 6.73 4.12 2.08
CA TYR A 182 6.65 4.49 3.49
C TYR A 182 7.58 3.66 4.37
N MET A 183 7.57 2.33 4.23
CA MET A 183 8.43 1.47 5.03
C MET A 183 9.92 1.75 4.80
N ALA A 184 10.32 1.99 3.54
CA ALA A 184 11.69 2.33 3.20
C ALA A 184 12.13 3.69 3.77
N VAL A 185 11.25 4.69 3.76
CA VAL A 185 11.54 6.02 4.31
C VAL A 185 11.49 6.03 5.84
N ARG A 186 10.42 5.51 6.44
CA ARG A 186 10.24 5.49 7.90
C ARG A 186 11.38 4.74 8.57
N TYR A 187 11.83 3.61 8.02
CA TYR A 187 12.81 2.73 8.64
C TYR A 187 14.14 2.70 7.89
N GLN A 188 14.69 3.86 7.58
CA GLN A 188 15.97 3.99 6.85
C GLN A 188 17.23 3.88 7.73
N GLY A 189 17.18 3.07 8.80
CA GLY A 189 18.34 2.82 9.67
C GLY A 189 18.50 3.76 10.87
N ASN A 190 17.53 4.64 11.12
CA ASN A 190 17.57 5.60 12.24
C ASN A 190 16.95 5.06 13.55
N ASP A 191 16.26 3.92 13.53
CA ASP A 191 15.69 3.30 14.74
C ASP A 191 16.54 2.13 15.24
N ALA A 192 16.91 2.13 16.52
CA ALA A 192 17.84 1.15 17.10
C ALA A 192 17.40 -0.34 16.97
N ASN A 193 16.10 -0.61 16.85
CA ASN A 193 15.52 -1.95 16.71
C ASN A 193 14.96 -2.24 15.29
N MET A 194 15.28 -1.41 14.30
CA MET A 194 14.98 -1.68 12.88
C MET A 194 16.26 -1.67 12.05
N PRO A 195 16.38 -2.54 11.04
CA PRO A 195 17.40 -2.37 10.01
C PRO A 195 17.06 -1.18 9.11
N ASP A 196 18.03 -0.75 8.30
CA ASP A 196 17.78 0.11 7.14
C ASP A 196 17.03 -0.66 6.05
N LEU A 197 15.75 -0.31 5.86
CA LEU A 197 14.90 -0.83 4.81
C LEU A 197 15.10 -0.01 3.53
N TYR A 198 15.51 -0.67 2.44
CA TYR A 198 15.78 0.04 1.18
C TYR A 198 15.22 -0.68 -0.06
N LEU A 199 15.02 0.11 -1.11
CA LEU A 199 14.48 -0.36 -2.39
C LEU A 199 15.60 -0.62 -3.39
N VAL A 200 15.45 -1.66 -4.20
CA VAL A 200 16.31 -1.96 -5.36
C VAL A 200 15.47 -2.14 -6.62
N ASN A 201 16.04 -1.87 -7.79
CA ASN A 201 15.35 -2.05 -9.07
C ASN A 201 15.71 -3.37 -9.76
N ASP A 202 15.74 -4.46 -9.01
CA ASP A 202 15.93 -5.82 -9.52
C ASP A 202 14.98 -6.80 -8.81
N THR A 203 15.25 -8.11 -8.89
CA THR A 203 14.52 -9.16 -8.14
C THR A 203 15.46 -9.97 -7.25
N SER A 204 16.47 -9.31 -6.68
CA SER A 204 17.49 -9.94 -5.83
C SER A 204 17.08 -10.03 -4.35
N SER A 205 15.85 -9.66 -4.02
CA SER A 205 15.31 -9.70 -2.66
C SER A 205 15.29 -11.12 -2.11
N THR A 206 15.78 -11.29 -0.89
CA THR A 206 15.83 -12.60 -0.22
C THR A 206 15.66 -12.47 1.29
N SER A 207 15.22 -13.55 1.92
CA SER A 207 15.01 -13.62 3.37
C SER A 207 16.29 -13.26 4.12
N GLY A 208 16.19 -12.36 5.09
CA GLY A 208 17.31 -11.85 5.88
C GLY A 208 17.94 -10.57 5.35
N GLN A 209 17.67 -10.17 4.10
CA GLN A 209 18.12 -8.87 3.57
C GLN A 209 17.01 -7.83 3.70
N PRO A 210 17.30 -6.61 4.21
CA PRO A 210 16.29 -5.58 4.42
C PRO A 210 15.99 -4.80 3.13
N LYS A 211 15.75 -5.51 2.03
CA LYS A 211 15.45 -4.89 0.74
C LYS A 211 14.25 -5.53 0.05
N ILE A 212 13.55 -4.73 -0.74
CA ILE A 212 12.52 -5.18 -1.67
C ILE A 212 12.81 -4.64 -3.07
N GLY A 213 12.46 -5.43 -4.08
CA GLY A 213 12.81 -5.20 -5.47
C GLY A 213 11.78 -4.37 -6.22
N LYS A 214 11.99 -4.29 -7.54
CA LYS A 214 11.05 -3.70 -8.50
C LYS A 214 10.66 -2.23 -8.22
N LEU A 215 11.61 -1.43 -7.73
CA LEU A 215 11.43 0.01 -7.49
C LEU A 215 10.64 0.73 -8.60
N CYS A 216 11.05 0.59 -9.87
CA CYS A 216 10.38 1.31 -10.95
C CYS A 216 8.97 0.78 -11.25
N THR A 217 8.70 -0.50 -10.98
CA THR A 217 7.33 -1.01 -11.07
C THR A 217 6.44 -0.41 -9.98
N LEU A 218 6.96 -0.28 -8.75
CA LEU A 218 6.23 0.38 -7.66
C LEU A 218 5.97 1.86 -7.96
N LEU A 219 6.96 2.56 -8.53
CA LEU A 219 6.80 3.95 -8.94
C LEU A 219 5.73 4.10 -10.05
N GLN A 220 5.76 3.22 -11.05
CA GLN A 220 4.73 3.16 -12.08
C GLN A 220 3.33 2.92 -11.50
N TRP A 221 3.20 2.01 -10.53
CA TRP A 221 1.94 1.75 -9.84
C TRP A 221 1.45 2.94 -9.03
N HIS A 222 2.35 3.60 -8.31
CA HIS A 222 2.03 4.83 -7.57
C HIS A 222 1.44 5.90 -8.50
N ASN A 223 2.04 6.10 -9.68
CA ASN A 223 1.57 7.10 -10.65
C ASN A 223 0.27 6.70 -11.37
N ALA A 224 0.04 5.40 -11.58
CA ALA A 224 -1.13 4.89 -12.28
C ALA A 224 -2.38 4.72 -11.38
N ASP A 225 -2.20 4.55 -10.07
CA ASP A 225 -3.26 4.32 -9.09
C ASP A 225 -3.17 5.37 -7.97
N PRO A 226 -3.77 6.57 -8.18
CA PRO A 226 -3.75 7.68 -7.23
C PRO A 226 -4.38 7.33 -5.88
N VAL A 227 -4.06 8.11 -4.84
CA VAL A 227 -4.73 7.98 -3.53
C VAL A 227 -6.23 8.19 -3.70
N ASP A 228 -7.02 7.22 -3.23
CA ASP A 228 -8.47 7.28 -3.25
C ASP A 228 -9.07 7.55 -1.86
N ASN A 229 -10.41 7.67 -1.82
CA ASN A 229 -11.13 7.91 -0.57
C ASN A 229 -11.01 6.75 0.44
N TRP A 230 -10.88 5.52 -0.05
CA TRP A 230 -10.76 4.35 0.82
C TRP A 230 -9.40 4.36 1.54
N GLU A 231 -8.32 4.59 0.81
CA GLU A 231 -6.97 4.69 1.36
C GLU A 231 -6.85 5.86 2.36
N GLN A 232 -7.44 7.02 2.05
CA GLN A 232 -7.48 8.16 2.97
C GLN A 232 -8.21 7.85 4.27
N GLN A 233 -9.42 7.27 4.20
CA GLN A 233 -10.19 6.93 5.40
C GLN A 233 -9.46 5.91 6.26
N ARG A 234 -8.82 4.92 5.62
CA ARG A 234 -7.97 3.94 6.30
C ARG A 234 -6.78 4.61 6.97
N HIS A 235 -6.11 5.53 6.28
CA HIS A 235 -4.98 6.30 6.79
C HIS A 235 -5.37 7.13 8.02
N GLU A 236 -6.47 7.87 7.97
CA GLU A 236 -6.93 8.65 9.14
C GLU A 236 -7.20 7.76 10.37
N LYS A 237 -7.75 6.56 10.16
CA LYS A 237 -7.91 5.59 11.25
C LYS A 237 -6.54 5.09 11.74
N ALA A 238 -5.61 4.77 10.84
CA ALA A 238 -4.26 4.36 11.21
C ALA A 238 -3.54 5.42 12.05
N VAL A 239 -3.68 6.70 11.70
CA VAL A 239 -3.15 7.82 12.49
C VAL A 239 -3.79 7.87 13.88
N LYS A 240 -5.09 7.62 14.04
CA LYS A 240 -5.72 7.55 15.39
C LYS A 240 -5.12 6.44 16.25
N TRP A 241 -4.80 5.30 15.65
CA TRP A 241 -4.19 4.16 16.36
C TRP A 241 -2.72 4.39 16.71
N GLN A 242 -1.92 4.92 15.78
CA GLN A 242 -0.46 4.98 15.90
C GLN A 242 0.13 6.38 16.05
N GLY A 243 -0.65 7.44 15.90
CA GLY A 243 -0.23 8.83 16.02
C GLY A 243 0.54 9.38 14.82
N ASN A 244 1.34 8.55 14.15
CA ASN A 244 2.14 8.94 13.01
C ASN A 244 1.40 8.78 11.67
N ARG A 245 1.87 9.49 10.64
CA ARG A 245 1.26 9.53 9.30
C ARG A 245 2.21 8.95 8.24
N ASN A 246 1.67 8.21 7.28
CA ASN A 246 2.31 7.95 6.00
C ASN A 246 2.31 9.23 5.12
N PRO A 247 3.47 9.87 4.88
CA PRO A 247 3.54 11.11 4.10
C PRO A 247 3.16 10.92 2.63
N PHE A 248 3.23 9.71 2.09
CA PHE A 248 2.92 9.43 0.69
C PHE A 248 1.41 9.25 0.43
N ILE A 249 0.60 9.14 1.47
CA ILE A 249 -0.86 9.24 1.36
C ILE A 249 -1.27 10.71 1.47
N ASP A 250 -0.66 11.46 2.39
CA ASP A 250 -0.94 12.88 2.61
C ASP A 250 -0.41 13.77 1.47
N ASN A 251 0.76 13.44 0.90
CA ASN A 251 1.43 14.19 -0.17
C ASN A 251 2.04 13.21 -1.20
N PRO A 252 1.22 12.65 -2.11
CA PRO A 252 1.66 11.59 -3.02
C PRO A 252 2.83 11.98 -3.93
N SER A 253 2.90 13.24 -4.38
CA SER A 253 3.96 13.72 -5.28
C SER A 253 5.37 13.54 -4.73
N TRP A 254 5.54 13.49 -3.40
CA TRP A 254 6.86 13.29 -2.78
C TRP A 254 7.49 11.94 -3.06
N VAL A 255 6.72 10.94 -3.50
CA VAL A 255 7.31 9.70 -4.01
C VAL A 255 8.17 10.02 -5.25
N ASN A 256 7.62 10.76 -6.19
CA ASN A 256 8.33 11.15 -7.43
C ASN A 256 9.51 12.08 -7.11
N ASP A 257 9.34 13.04 -6.17
CA ASP A 257 10.43 13.92 -5.73
C ASP A 257 11.64 13.18 -5.11
N ILE A 258 11.45 11.93 -4.64
CA ILE A 258 12.52 11.09 -4.08
C ILE A 258 13.07 10.10 -5.12
N TYR A 259 12.21 9.52 -5.98
CA TYR A 259 12.55 8.31 -6.72
C TYR A 259 12.56 8.45 -8.26
N ASP A 260 12.07 9.53 -8.85
CA ASP A 260 11.99 9.68 -10.32
C ASP A 260 13.35 9.52 -10.99
N ASP A 261 14.40 10.10 -10.41
CA ASP A 261 15.78 10.03 -10.93
C ASP A 261 16.34 8.60 -10.97
N LYS A 262 15.78 7.67 -10.18
CA LYS A 262 16.17 6.25 -10.15
C LYS A 262 15.50 5.43 -11.25
N CYS A 263 14.50 6.01 -11.93
CA CYS A 263 13.68 5.33 -12.92
C CYS A 263 13.53 6.15 -14.21
N PRO A 264 14.64 6.45 -14.93
CA PRO A 264 14.65 7.38 -16.08
C PRO A 264 13.87 6.90 -17.32
N GLN A 265 13.20 5.75 -17.24
CA GLN A 265 12.40 5.17 -18.32
C GLN A 265 10.89 5.35 -18.12
N LEU A 266 10.47 5.93 -16.98
CA LEU A 266 9.10 6.33 -16.69
C LEU A 266 8.92 7.82 -17.03
#